data_AF-A0A934D221-F1
#
_entry.id   AF-A0A934D221-F1
#
_cell.length_a   1.000
_cell.length_b   1.000
_cell.length_c   1.000
_cell.angle_alpha   90.00
_cell.angle_beta   90.00
_cell.angle_gamma   90.00
#
_symmetry.space_group_name_H-M   'P 1'
#
loop_
_entity.id
_entity.type
_entity.pdbx_description
1 polymer ?
#
loop_
_entity_poly.entity_id
_entity_poly.type
_entity_poly.pdbx_seq_one_letter_code
_entity_poly.pdbx_strand_id
1 'polypeptide(L)'
;MKKLGLAGWALALLLASAAGPDDDGRLAPDGKRGFGGGHSLGDLLHVVRQPDDADRKWLASLASLPGEIDTFAVLARDRYQKRGYFALLDERADPDLTALHAAFRAAEVDAVATLQLHDARAQAFARMYFDLRFLLRSEVLEGYAEERAELAKSLAVLRAATDGHVQLAEPEARALASRADLAASFLRAIRADLESLHVVKPEKDIETDTFVKADALVALAAARDKDREQAFELAARIDELGKHKQRMTEALGVSRLRVRLAEALAARAKAIAEGAKAGEQAVLYFEEPNDGSPPPADVAKLSRSDRMRIARELATRALAKDPLHEQAAWILAKCVDFFDGEVFSRQHFDRYLALRGIRAHLWESIRDRKLTRREQEALDVVQRGTAAPVR
;
A
#
# COMPACT_ATOMS: atom_id res chain seq x y z
N MET A 1 31.14 47.57 -0.71
CA MET A 1 30.29 47.43 -1.92
C MET A 1 30.59 46.10 -2.59
N LYS A 2 29.75 45.09 -2.37
CA LYS A 2 29.56 43.91 -3.23
C LYS A 2 28.18 43.34 -2.87
N LYS A 3 27.24 43.49 -3.79
CA LYS A 3 25.86 42.98 -3.72
C LYS A 3 25.86 41.53 -4.20
N LEU A 4 25.38 40.62 -3.36
CA LEU A 4 24.86 39.29 -3.70
C LEU A 4 23.69 39.10 -2.72
N GLY A 5 22.44 39.35 -3.11
CA GLY A 5 21.71 38.48 -4.02
C GLY A 5 20.86 37.45 -3.26
N LEU A 6 20.27 37.84 -2.11
CA LEU A 6 19.23 37.08 -1.41
C LEU A 6 17.91 37.21 -2.19
N ALA A 7 17.77 36.41 -3.24
CA ALA A 7 16.54 36.28 -4.00
C ALA A 7 15.87 34.94 -3.66
N GLY A 8 14.78 35.04 -2.91
CA GLY A 8 13.55 34.27 -3.12
C GLY A 8 13.60 32.76 -3.04
N TRP A 9 13.48 32.20 -1.83
CA TRP A 9 12.84 30.89 -1.63
C TRP A 9 11.70 31.06 -0.62
N ALA A 10 10.67 31.78 -1.05
CA ALA A 10 9.35 31.77 -0.43
C ALA A 10 8.36 31.33 -1.50
N LEU A 11 8.36 30.03 -1.82
CA LEU A 11 7.25 29.41 -2.53
C LEU A 11 6.40 28.68 -1.49
N ALA A 12 5.58 29.47 -0.81
CA ALA A 12 4.38 28.96 -0.15
C ALA A 12 3.44 28.47 -1.26
N LEU A 13 3.59 27.21 -1.66
CA LEU A 13 2.61 26.51 -2.46
C LEU A 13 1.40 26.23 -1.58
N LEU A 14 0.47 27.20 -1.56
CA LEU A 14 -0.93 26.94 -1.27
C LEU A 14 -1.39 25.80 -2.20
N LEU A 15 -1.56 24.60 -1.65
CA LEU A 15 -2.38 23.55 -2.24
C LEU A 15 -3.85 23.93 -2.06
N ALA A 16 -4.27 24.98 -2.76
CA ALA A 16 -5.66 25.21 -3.11
C ALA A 16 -5.81 24.81 -4.57
N SER A 17 -5.82 23.50 -4.85
CA SER A 17 -6.32 23.02 -6.14
C SER A 17 -7.83 23.24 -6.14
N ALA A 18 -8.26 24.07 -7.08
CA ALA A 18 -9.63 24.44 -7.37
C ALA A 18 -10.56 23.21 -7.37
N ALA A 19 -11.58 23.26 -6.52
CA ALA A 19 -12.80 22.49 -6.73
C ALA A 19 -13.35 22.90 -8.12
N GLY A 20 -13.53 21.91 -8.99
CA GLY A 20 -14.21 22.14 -10.26
C GLY A 20 -15.67 22.54 -10.01
N PRO A 21 -16.36 23.16 -10.98
CA PRO A 21 -17.65 23.82 -10.76
C PRO A 21 -18.86 22.90 -10.45
N ASP A 22 -18.68 21.59 -10.28
CA ASP A 22 -19.75 20.59 -10.10
C ASP A 22 -19.37 19.48 -9.09
N ASP A 23 -18.69 19.84 -7.99
CA ASP A 23 -18.44 18.86 -6.92
C ASP A 23 -19.64 18.85 -5.96
N ASP A 24 -20.53 17.86 -6.11
CA ASP A 24 -21.74 17.57 -5.29
C ASP A 24 -21.44 17.27 -3.80
N GLY A 25 -20.38 17.86 -3.23
CA GLY A 25 -19.94 17.64 -1.85
C GLY A 25 -19.19 16.34 -1.61
N ARG A 26 -18.87 15.58 -2.67
CA ARG A 26 -18.18 14.28 -2.58
C ARG A 26 -16.66 14.46 -2.53
N LEU A 27 -16.14 14.89 -1.40
CA LEU A 27 -14.71 15.12 -1.23
C LEU A 27 -14.03 13.98 -0.46
N ALA A 28 -12.90 13.53 -0.99
CA ALA A 28 -11.95 12.71 -0.28
C ALA A 28 -11.17 13.56 0.75
N PRO A 29 -10.45 12.94 1.71
CA PRO A 29 -9.68 13.66 2.71
C PRO A 29 -8.56 14.57 2.16
N ASP A 30 -8.16 14.39 0.88
CA ASP A 30 -7.24 15.28 0.19
C ASP A 30 -7.87 16.56 -0.36
N GLY A 31 -9.21 16.69 -0.30
CA GLY A 31 -9.97 17.81 -0.86
C GLY A 31 -10.26 17.67 -2.35
N LYS A 32 -9.93 16.53 -2.98
CA LYS A 32 -10.34 16.21 -4.36
C LYS A 32 -11.58 15.33 -4.35
N ARG A 33 -12.21 15.16 -5.51
CA ARG A 33 -13.37 14.26 -5.68
C ARG A 33 -13.09 12.86 -5.13
N GLY A 34 -14.01 12.38 -4.30
CA GLY A 34 -14.02 11.10 -3.59
C GLY A 34 -15.40 10.47 -3.62
N PHE A 35 -15.59 9.42 -2.82
CA PHE A 35 -16.91 8.90 -2.49
C PHE A 35 -17.61 9.77 -1.44
N GLY A 36 -16.86 10.33 -0.48
CA GLY A 36 -17.39 11.18 0.60
C GLY A 36 -17.96 10.39 1.81
N GLY A 37 -18.16 11.07 2.94
CA GLY A 37 -18.49 10.43 4.22
C GLY A 37 -19.98 10.22 4.54
N GLY A 38 -20.89 10.86 3.81
CA GLY A 38 -22.31 10.99 4.20
C GLY A 38 -23.31 10.16 3.40
N HIS A 39 -22.85 9.31 2.47
CA HIS A 39 -23.73 8.72 1.45
C HIS A 39 -24.39 7.42 1.89
N SER A 40 -25.59 7.16 1.35
CA SER A 40 -26.28 5.88 1.52
C SER A 40 -25.63 4.78 0.68
N LEU A 41 -25.94 3.52 0.97
CA LEU A 41 -25.49 2.40 0.12
C LEU A 41 -25.93 2.61 -1.34
N GLY A 42 -27.16 3.07 -1.57
CA GLY A 42 -27.70 3.32 -2.91
C GLY A 42 -26.88 4.35 -3.68
N ASP A 43 -26.48 5.45 -3.03
CA ASP A 43 -25.66 6.50 -3.64
C ASP A 43 -24.26 5.97 -4.01
N LEU A 44 -23.62 5.22 -3.10
CA LEU A 44 -22.30 4.64 -3.34
C LEU A 44 -22.34 3.65 -4.51
N LEU A 45 -23.32 2.77 -4.54
CA LEU A 45 -23.49 1.80 -5.63
C LEU A 45 -23.88 2.49 -6.94
N HIS A 46 -24.65 3.57 -6.91
CA HIS A 46 -24.99 4.36 -8.10
C HIS A 46 -23.75 4.91 -8.79
N VAL A 47 -22.84 5.52 -8.02
CA VAL A 47 -21.56 6.03 -8.51
C VAL A 47 -20.72 4.92 -9.16
N VAL A 48 -20.65 3.76 -8.49
CA VAL A 48 -19.86 2.62 -8.97
C VAL A 48 -20.50 1.95 -10.19
N ARG A 49 -21.83 2.01 -10.33
CA ARG A 49 -22.61 1.48 -11.47
C ARG A 49 -22.44 2.29 -12.75
N GLN A 50 -22.06 3.57 -12.61
CA GLN A 50 -21.75 4.52 -13.69
C GLN A 50 -22.91 4.88 -14.64
N PRO A 51 -23.76 5.84 -14.26
CA PRO A 51 -24.75 6.41 -15.18
C PRO A 51 -24.28 7.68 -15.91
N ASP A 52 -23.26 8.41 -15.43
CA ASP A 52 -22.78 9.65 -16.07
C ASP A 52 -21.29 9.65 -16.48
N ASP A 53 -20.89 10.54 -17.38
CA ASP A 53 -19.52 10.63 -17.90
C ASP A 53 -18.49 11.06 -16.86
N ALA A 54 -18.92 11.80 -15.84
CA ALA A 54 -18.03 12.38 -14.86
C ALA A 54 -17.57 11.31 -13.85
N ASP A 55 -18.48 10.48 -13.34
CA ASP A 55 -18.19 9.33 -12.49
C ASP A 55 -17.33 8.31 -13.24
N ARG A 56 -17.59 8.09 -14.54
CA ARG A 56 -16.76 7.22 -15.39
C ARG A 56 -15.31 7.67 -15.46
N LYS A 57 -15.09 8.95 -15.79
CA LYS A 57 -13.74 9.53 -15.88
C LYS A 57 -13.04 9.54 -14.52
N TRP A 58 -13.76 9.84 -13.46
CA TRP A 58 -13.21 9.85 -12.11
C TRP A 58 -12.79 8.44 -11.66
N LEU A 59 -13.65 7.43 -11.78
CA LEU A 59 -13.30 6.04 -11.43
C LEU A 59 -12.15 5.49 -12.30
N ALA A 60 -12.10 5.87 -13.58
CA ALA A 60 -10.96 5.55 -14.44
C ALA A 60 -9.65 6.21 -13.94
N SER A 61 -9.72 7.46 -13.48
CA SER A 61 -8.56 8.15 -12.88
C SER A 61 -8.06 7.49 -11.60
N LEU A 62 -8.94 6.94 -10.77
CA LEU A 62 -8.54 6.16 -9.60
C LEU A 62 -7.82 4.88 -10.01
N ALA A 63 -8.31 4.20 -11.04
CA ALA A 63 -7.72 2.97 -11.54
C ALA A 63 -6.37 3.18 -12.24
N SER A 64 -6.09 4.38 -12.78
CA SER A 64 -4.82 4.69 -13.45
C SER A 64 -3.68 5.03 -12.49
N LEU A 65 -3.99 5.50 -11.26
CA LEU A 65 -2.98 5.95 -10.28
C LEU A 65 -1.85 4.93 -10.05
N PRO A 66 -2.11 3.63 -9.80
CA PRO A 66 -1.02 2.67 -9.61
C PRO A 66 -0.11 2.54 -10.84
N GLY A 67 -0.66 2.52 -12.06
CA GLY A 67 0.13 2.40 -13.28
C GLY A 67 1.03 3.63 -13.53
N GLU A 68 0.54 4.82 -13.19
CA GLU A 68 1.32 6.06 -13.26
C GLU A 68 2.48 6.05 -12.25
N ILE A 69 2.24 5.59 -11.02
CA ILE A 69 3.29 5.46 -9.99
C ILE A 69 4.30 4.36 -10.36
N ASP A 70 3.83 3.21 -10.86
CA ASP A 70 4.68 2.12 -11.33
C ASP A 70 5.64 2.60 -12.44
N THR A 71 5.18 3.50 -13.31
CA THR A 71 6.04 4.12 -14.35
C THR A 71 7.19 4.91 -13.71
N PHE A 72 6.90 5.74 -12.70
CA PHE A 72 7.96 6.48 -11.98
C PHE A 72 8.91 5.54 -11.23
N ALA A 73 8.40 4.45 -10.66
CA ALA A 73 9.22 3.43 -10.00
C ALA A 73 10.19 2.78 -11.01
N VAL A 74 9.70 2.35 -12.17
CA VAL A 74 10.56 1.78 -13.23
C VAL A 74 11.65 2.76 -13.67
N LEU A 75 11.32 4.04 -13.85
CA LEU A 75 12.31 5.07 -14.19
C LEU A 75 13.34 5.29 -13.07
N ALA A 76 12.93 5.22 -11.80
CA ALA A 76 13.84 5.30 -10.66
C ALA A 76 14.79 4.09 -10.60
N ARG A 77 14.27 2.88 -10.84
CA ARG A 77 15.06 1.64 -10.92
C ARG A 77 16.16 1.72 -11.96
N ASP A 78 15.82 2.11 -13.19
CA ASP A 78 16.80 2.24 -14.28
C ASP A 78 17.91 3.24 -13.91
N ARG A 79 17.55 4.37 -13.30
CA ARG A 79 18.53 5.35 -12.81
C ARG A 79 19.42 4.75 -11.71
N TYR A 80 18.85 4.05 -10.74
CA TYR A 80 19.62 3.45 -9.63
C TYR A 80 20.55 2.35 -10.10
N GLN A 81 20.14 1.59 -11.11
CA GLN A 81 20.97 0.59 -11.76
C GLN A 81 22.17 1.23 -12.46
N LYS A 82 21.96 2.30 -13.24
CA LYS A 82 23.04 3.05 -13.90
C LYS A 82 24.03 3.68 -12.91
N ARG A 83 23.56 4.05 -11.72
CA ARG A 83 24.38 4.61 -10.64
C ARG A 83 25.06 3.56 -9.75
N GLY A 84 24.79 2.27 -9.98
CA GLY A 84 25.35 1.16 -9.22
C GLY A 84 24.82 1.04 -7.78
N TYR A 85 23.66 1.62 -7.47
CA TYR A 85 23.10 1.60 -6.10
C TYR A 85 22.73 0.20 -5.62
N PHE A 86 22.36 -0.68 -6.56
CA PHE A 86 22.06 -2.08 -6.26
C PHE A 86 23.26 -2.88 -5.74
N ALA A 87 24.49 -2.33 -5.79
CA ALA A 87 25.64 -2.95 -5.13
C ALA A 87 25.51 -3.00 -3.60
N LEU A 88 24.55 -2.28 -3.00
CA LEU A 88 24.20 -2.41 -1.58
C LEU A 88 23.52 -3.75 -1.25
N LEU A 89 22.86 -4.37 -2.23
CA LEU A 89 22.17 -5.65 -2.02
C LEU A 89 23.16 -6.83 -2.00
N ASP A 90 22.74 -7.92 -1.37
CA ASP A 90 23.46 -9.19 -1.51
C ASP A 90 23.40 -9.70 -2.96
N GLU A 91 24.49 -10.27 -3.47
CA GLU A 91 24.59 -10.76 -4.85
C GLU A 91 23.54 -11.82 -5.22
N ARG A 92 22.96 -12.47 -4.21
CA ARG A 92 21.91 -13.49 -4.35
C ARG A 92 20.50 -12.92 -4.32
N ALA A 93 20.33 -11.66 -3.94
CA ALA A 93 19.03 -11.02 -3.89
C ALA A 93 18.60 -10.61 -5.30
N ASP A 94 17.32 -10.79 -5.61
CA ASP A 94 16.73 -10.20 -6.82
C ASP A 94 16.83 -8.67 -6.70
N PRO A 95 17.46 -7.96 -7.66
CA PRO A 95 17.54 -6.51 -7.59
C PRO A 95 16.13 -5.94 -7.72
N ASP A 96 15.52 -5.58 -6.60
CA ASP A 96 14.23 -4.89 -6.54
C ASP A 96 14.34 -3.56 -5.79
N LEU A 97 13.51 -2.58 -6.17
CA LEU A 97 13.48 -1.27 -5.50
C LEU A 97 13.09 -1.38 -4.04
N THR A 98 12.12 -2.25 -3.72
CA THR A 98 11.67 -2.44 -2.33
C THR A 98 12.81 -2.99 -1.49
N ALA A 99 13.51 -3.99 -2.02
CA ALA A 99 14.70 -4.56 -1.39
C ALA A 99 15.80 -3.51 -1.20
N LEU A 100 16.08 -2.68 -2.21
CA LEU A 100 17.09 -1.62 -2.14
C LEU A 100 16.75 -0.57 -1.08
N HIS A 101 15.51 -0.07 -1.06
CA HIS A 101 15.06 0.90 -0.05
C HIS A 101 15.10 0.31 1.36
N ALA A 102 14.71 -0.96 1.53
CA ALA A 102 14.80 -1.65 2.82
C ALA A 102 16.26 -1.83 3.27
N ALA A 103 17.16 -2.25 2.38
CA ALA A 103 18.58 -2.40 2.67
C ALA A 103 19.22 -1.06 3.04
N PHE A 104 18.86 0.02 2.33
CA PHE A 104 19.32 1.36 2.66
C PHE A 104 18.88 1.79 4.07
N ARG A 105 17.61 1.57 4.45
CA ARG A 105 17.13 1.90 5.80
C ARG A 105 17.80 1.06 6.88
N ALA A 106 18.05 -0.22 6.62
CA ALA A 106 18.80 -1.07 7.54
C ALA A 106 20.23 -0.55 7.73
N ALA A 107 20.89 -0.17 6.64
CA ALA A 107 22.22 0.44 6.66
C ALA A 107 22.24 1.80 7.37
N GLU A 108 21.16 2.59 7.29
CA GLU A 108 21.06 3.89 7.95
C GLU A 108 21.01 3.78 9.48
N VAL A 109 20.45 2.69 10.03
CA VAL A 109 20.43 2.44 11.49
C VAL A 109 21.84 2.34 12.06
N ASP A 110 22.77 1.73 11.33
CA ASP A 110 24.20 1.70 11.66
C ASP A 110 25.04 2.17 10.46
N ALA A 111 24.86 3.45 10.13
CA ALA A 111 25.53 4.08 9.00
C ALA A 111 27.06 3.99 9.11
N VAL A 112 27.59 4.06 10.33
CA VAL A 112 29.03 4.00 10.58
C VAL A 112 29.58 2.61 10.27
N ALA A 113 28.97 1.53 10.78
CA ALA A 113 29.42 0.18 10.47
C ALA A 113 29.34 -0.12 8.98
N THR A 114 28.29 0.35 8.29
CA THR A 114 28.16 0.16 6.84
C THR A 114 29.27 0.87 6.05
N LEU A 115 29.63 2.11 6.43
CA LEU A 115 30.69 2.87 5.78
C LEU A 115 32.10 2.27 6.01
N GLN A 116 32.28 1.49 7.08
CA GLN A 116 33.54 0.81 7.42
C GLN A 116 33.79 -0.48 6.62
N LEU A 117 32.83 -0.95 5.82
CA LEU A 117 33.02 -2.18 5.02
C LEU A 117 34.05 -2.01 3.89
N HIS A 118 34.38 -0.77 3.49
CA HIS A 118 35.39 -0.43 2.48
C HIS A 118 35.25 -1.17 1.13
N ASP A 119 34.04 -1.59 0.81
CA ASP A 119 33.71 -2.34 -0.40
C ASP A 119 32.72 -1.56 -1.28
N ALA A 120 32.19 -2.22 -2.30
CA ALA A 120 31.19 -1.64 -3.20
C ALA A 120 29.88 -1.27 -2.46
N ARG A 121 29.56 -1.92 -1.34
CA ARG A 121 28.36 -1.63 -0.53
C ARG A 121 28.53 -0.32 0.22
N ALA A 122 29.69 -0.10 0.85
CA ALA A 122 30.02 1.15 1.52
C ALA A 122 29.95 2.34 0.55
N GLN A 123 30.48 2.18 -0.67
CA GLN A 123 30.40 3.21 -1.71
C GLN A 123 28.97 3.46 -2.19
N ALA A 124 28.20 2.41 -2.47
CA ALA A 124 26.81 2.54 -2.89
C ALA A 124 25.96 3.23 -1.81
N PHE A 125 26.12 2.83 -0.55
CA PHE A 125 25.47 3.46 0.59
C PHE A 125 25.82 4.95 0.68
N ALA A 126 27.11 5.31 0.67
CA ALA A 126 27.54 6.70 0.75
C ALA A 126 26.97 7.56 -0.39
N ARG A 127 26.95 7.04 -1.63
CA ARG A 127 26.37 7.74 -2.79
C ARG A 127 24.86 7.95 -2.63
N MET A 128 24.14 6.95 -2.15
CA MET A 128 22.70 7.07 -1.85
C MET A 128 22.44 8.06 -0.71
N TYR A 129 23.30 8.09 0.30
CA TYR A 129 23.20 8.98 1.46
C TYR A 129 23.32 10.47 1.08
N PHE A 130 24.05 10.78 0.01
CA PHE A 130 24.13 12.14 -0.56
C PHE A 130 23.13 12.40 -1.71
N ASP A 131 22.48 11.36 -2.25
CA ASP A 131 21.46 11.54 -3.29
C ASP A 131 20.09 11.85 -2.65
N LEU A 132 19.82 13.14 -2.48
CA LEU A 132 18.56 13.62 -1.91
C LEU A 132 17.34 13.12 -2.67
N ARG A 133 17.44 12.92 -3.99
CA ARG A 133 16.30 12.40 -4.77
C ARG A 133 16.07 10.92 -4.49
N PHE A 134 17.14 10.15 -4.28
CA PHE A 134 17.01 8.77 -3.82
C PHE A 134 16.32 8.72 -2.45
N LEU A 135 16.80 9.50 -1.49
CA LEU A 135 16.25 9.54 -0.13
C LEU A 135 14.75 9.86 -0.14
N LEU A 136 14.36 10.89 -0.88
CA LEU A 136 12.95 11.30 -0.96
C LEU A 136 12.09 10.30 -1.72
N ARG A 137 12.58 9.67 -2.80
CA ARG A 137 11.81 8.63 -3.49
C ARG A 137 11.62 7.38 -2.62
N SER A 138 12.63 7.01 -1.83
CA SER A 138 12.52 5.92 -0.86
C SER A 138 11.43 6.19 0.16
N GLU A 139 11.33 7.43 0.63
CA GLU A 139 10.29 7.85 1.57
C GLU A 139 8.90 7.91 0.92
N VAL A 140 8.80 8.48 -0.29
CA VAL A 140 7.53 8.62 -1.01
C VAL A 140 6.94 7.27 -1.41
N LEU A 141 7.77 6.31 -1.79
CA LEU A 141 7.32 4.96 -2.16
C LEU A 141 7.05 4.06 -0.95
N GLU A 142 7.34 4.52 0.27
CA GLU A 142 6.96 3.80 1.47
C GLU A 142 5.44 3.74 1.62
N GLY A 143 4.89 2.55 1.82
CA GLY A 143 3.44 2.35 1.95
C GLY A 143 2.70 2.25 0.61
N TYR A 144 3.39 2.41 -0.53
CA TYR A 144 2.73 2.40 -1.84
C TYR A 144 2.00 1.08 -2.12
N ALA A 145 2.63 -0.06 -1.79
CA ALA A 145 2.05 -1.38 -2.02
C ALA A 145 0.76 -1.58 -1.22
N GLU A 146 0.75 -1.12 0.03
CA GLU A 146 -0.41 -1.15 0.92
C GLU A 146 -1.54 -0.27 0.38
N GLU A 147 -1.29 1.00 0.04
CA GLU A 147 -2.33 1.89 -0.48
C GLU A 147 -2.87 1.44 -1.85
N ARG A 148 -2.02 0.88 -2.70
CA ARG A 148 -2.44 0.24 -3.96
C ARG A 148 -3.39 -0.92 -3.70
N ALA A 149 -3.04 -1.81 -2.77
CA ALA A 149 -3.86 -2.97 -2.42
C ALA A 149 -5.20 -2.55 -1.80
N GLU A 150 -5.18 -1.57 -0.89
CA GLU A 150 -6.37 -0.98 -0.27
C GLU A 150 -7.34 -0.42 -1.30
N LEU A 151 -6.86 0.43 -2.21
CA LEU A 151 -7.72 1.01 -3.26
C LEU A 151 -8.28 -0.07 -4.18
N ALA A 152 -7.44 -0.98 -4.65
CA ALA A 152 -7.85 -2.03 -5.58
C ALA A 152 -8.91 -2.96 -4.97
N LYS A 153 -8.70 -3.41 -3.73
CA LYS A 153 -9.62 -4.31 -3.01
C LYS A 153 -10.94 -3.62 -2.68
N SER A 154 -10.90 -2.38 -2.19
CA SER A 154 -12.12 -1.61 -1.90
C SER A 154 -12.99 -1.42 -3.15
N LEU A 155 -12.39 -1.00 -4.26
CA LEU A 155 -13.10 -0.85 -5.53
C LEU A 155 -13.61 -2.19 -6.08
N ALA A 156 -12.85 -3.27 -5.91
CA ALA A 156 -13.28 -4.61 -6.35
C ALA A 156 -14.55 -5.06 -5.63
N VAL A 157 -14.61 -4.91 -4.30
CA VAL A 157 -15.78 -5.30 -3.50
C VAL A 157 -16.98 -4.39 -3.80
N LEU A 158 -16.79 -3.08 -3.89
CA LEU A 158 -17.86 -2.14 -4.23
C LEU A 158 -18.47 -2.42 -5.63
N ARG A 159 -17.62 -2.73 -6.62
CA ARG A 159 -18.08 -3.12 -7.95
C ARG A 159 -18.82 -4.46 -7.92
N ALA A 160 -18.29 -5.47 -7.23
CA ALA A 160 -18.96 -6.76 -7.09
C ALA A 160 -20.34 -6.63 -6.40
N ALA A 161 -20.48 -5.70 -5.44
CA ALA A 161 -21.77 -5.40 -4.84
C ALA A 161 -22.74 -4.73 -5.80
N THR A 162 -22.24 -3.84 -6.66
CA THR A 162 -23.01 -3.17 -7.71
C THR A 162 -23.54 -4.15 -8.75
N ASP A 163 -22.73 -5.16 -9.09
CA ASP A 163 -23.06 -6.23 -10.03
C ASP A 163 -24.00 -7.30 -9.40
N GLY A 164 -24.38 -7.13 -8.11
CA GLY A 164 -25.25 -8.05 -7.39
C GLY A 164 -24.58 -9.33 -6.90
N HIS A 165 -23.26 -9.42 -6.97
CA HIS A 165 -22.48 -10.60 -6.55
C HIS A 165 -22.10 -10.58 -5.07
N VAL A 166 -22.04 -9.40 -4.44
CA VAL A 166 -21.70 -9.25 -3.02
C VAL A 166 -22.80 -8.47 -2.32
N GLN A 167 -23.28 -8.99 -1.19
CA GLN A 167 -24.11 -8.21 -0.28
C GLN A 167 -23.24 -7.46 0.72
N LEU A 168 -23.49 -6.15 0.83
CA LEU A 168 -22.84 -5.26 1.79
C LEU A 168 -23.90 -4.64 2.69
N ALA A 169 -23.63 -4.61 3.99
CA ALA A 169 -24.36 -3.72 4.87
C ALA A 169 -23.92 -2.26 4.63
N GLU A 170 -24.81 -1.30 4.87
CA GLU A 170 -24.51 0.12 4.68
C GLU A 170 -23.24 0.60 5.43
N PRO A 171 -22.99 0.19 6.71
CA PRO A 171 -21.75 0.52 7.39
C PRO A 171 -20.50 -0.06 6.72
N GLU A 172 -20.58 -1.27 6.14
CA GLU A 172 -19.45 -1.88 5.42
C GLU A 172 -19.15 -1.10 4.13
N ALA A 173 -20.18 -0.71 3.37
CA ALA A 173 -20.01 0.06 2.14
C ALA A 173 -19.40 1.45 2.43
N ARG A 174 -19.83 2.13 3.49
CA ARG A 174 -19.22 3.39 3.93
C ARG A 174 -17.75 3.21 4.36
N ALA A 175 -17.44 2.13 5.08
CA ALA A 175 -16.07 1.83 5.47
C ALA A 175 -15.17 1.54 4.26
N LEU A 176 -15.67 0.80 3.27
CA LEU A 176 -14.97 0.56 1.99
C LEU A 176 -14.72 1.85 1.20
N ALA A 177 -15.75 2.70 1.08
CA ALA A 177 -15.65 3.99 0.40
C ALA A 177 -14.62 4.91 1.08
N SER A 178 -14.67 5.02 2.40
CA SER A 178 -13.70 5.81 3.19
C SER A 178 -12.26 5.30 3.02
N ARG A 179 -12.06 3.97 3.02
CA ARG A 179 -10.74 3.38 2.76
C ARG A 179 -10.25 3.64 1.34
N ALA A 180 -11.13 3.55 0.34
CA ALA A 180 -10.80 3.88 -1.04
C ALA A 180 -10.40 5.36 -1.18
N ASP A 181 -11.13 6.28 -0.55
CA ASP A 181 -10.81 7.72 -0.57
C ASP A 181 -9.49 8.02 0.13
N LEU A 182 -9.22 7.38 1.27
CA LEU A 182 -7.96 7.53 1.99
C LEU A 182 -6.78 7.02 1.17
N ALA A 183 -6.90 5.82 0.59
CA ALA A 183 -5.86 5.24 -0.26
C ALA A 183 -5.63 6.06 -1.53
N ALA A 184 -6.69 6.50 -2.20
CA ALA A 184 -6.60 7.38 -3.36
C ALA A 184 -5.91 8.72 -3.02
N SER A 185 -6.21 9.30 -1.86
CA SER A 185 -5.56 10.53 -1.37
C SER A 185 -4.04 10.35 -1.27
N PHE A 186 -3.59 9.24 -0.67
CA PHE A 186 -2.16 8.91 -0.59
C PHE A 186 -1.54 8.65 -1.94
N LEU A 187 -2.16 7.84 -2.80
CA LEU A 187 -1.65 7.55 -4.14
C LEU A 187 -1.51 8.83 -5.00
N ARG A 188 -2.45 9.76 -4.91
CA ARG A 188 -2.34 11.06 -5.60
C ARG A 188 -1.19 11.91 -5.05
N ALA A 189 -0.97 11.90 -3.73
CA ALA A 189 0.16 12.60 -3.11
C ALA A 189 1.51 11.99 -3.54
N ILE A 190 1.61 10.65 -3.51
CA ILE A 190 2.78 9.89 -3.98
C ILE A 190 3.09 10.24 -5.43
N ARG A 191 2.08 10.20 -6.32
CA ARG A 191 2.24 10.57 -7.72
C ARG A 191 2.80 11.99 -7.87
N ALA A 192 2.20 12.97 -7.19
CA ALA A 192 2.60 14.37 -7.29
C ALA A 192 4.03 14.62 -6.77
N ASP A 193 4.42 13.94 -5.69
CA ASP A 193 5.79 13.99 -5.15
C ASP A 193 6.78 13.35 -6.13
N LEU A 194 6.47 12.16 -6.70
CA LEU A 194 7.32 11.50 -7.68
C LEU A 194 7.49 12.30 -8.97
N GLU A 195 6.41 12.92 -9.45
CA GLU A 195 6.43 13.83 -10.61
C GLU A 195 7.37 15.01 -10.34
N SER A 196 7.29 15.62 -9.15
CA SER A 196 8.18 16.70 -8.73
C SER A 196 9.64 16.26 -8.61
N LEU A 197 9.88 15.02 -8.17
CA LEU A 197 11.21 14.42 -8.06
C LEU A 197 11.77 13.92 -9.39
N HIS A 198 10.95 13.83 -10.45
CA HIS A 198 11.39 13.40 -11.77
C HIS A 198 12.14 14.50 -12.54
N VAL A 199 11.88 15.79 -12.24
CA VAL A 199 12.35 16.96 -13.03
C VAL A 199 13.80 16.83 -13.51
N VAL A 200 13.93 16.74 -14.84
CA VAL A 200 15.17 16.52 -15.59
C VAL A 200 15.95 17.83 -15.70
N LYS A 201 16.76 18.14 -14.68
CA LYS A 201 17.87 19.09 -14.82
C LYS A 201 19.12 18.34 -15.32
N PRO A 202 20.05 18.98 -16.03
CA PRO A 202 21.27 18.33 -16.50
C PRO A 202 22.04 17.71 -15.31
N GLU A 203 22.11 16.37 -15.29
CA GLU A 203 22.54 15.57 -14.13
C GLU A 203 24.07 15.61 -13.91
N LYS A 204 24.85 16.00 -14.93
CA LYS A 204 26.32 15.83 -14.94
C LYS A 204 27.07 16.57 -13.83
N ASP A 205 26.68 17.80 -13.51
CA ASP A 205 27.38 18.61 -12.51
C ASP A 205 27.02 18.20 -11.07
N ILE A 206 25.79 17.70 -10.87
CA ILE A 206 25.29 17.25 -9.57
C ILE A 206 25.89 15.88 -9.21
N GLU A 207 26.00 14.96 -10.19
CA GLU A 207 26.56 13.63 -9.95
C GLU A 207 28.03 13.67 -9.57
N THR A 208 28.82 14.55 -10.18
CA THR A 208 30.26 14.64 -9.90
C THR A 208 30.51 15.09 -8.44
N ASP A 209 29.77 16.09 -7.95
CA ASP A 209 29.87 16.57 -6.57
C ASP A 209 29.39 15.52 -5.55
N THR A 210 28.29 14.82 -5.83
CA THR A 210 27.77 13.74 -4.98
C THR A 210 28.80 12.61 -4.83
N PHE A 211 29.46 12.20 -5.91
CA PHE A 211 30.41 11.09 -5.88
C PHE A 211 31.68 11.46 -5.11
N VAL A 212 32.20 12.68 -5.32
CA VAL A 212 33.37 13.17 -4.56
C VAL A 212 33.07 13.24 -3.06
N LYS A 213 31.87 13.71 -2.67
CA LYS A 213 31.45 13.75 -1.27
C LYS A 213 31.27 12.35 -0.66
N ALA A 214 30.73 11.41 -1.43
CA ALA A 214 30.56 10.03 -1.01
C ALA A 214 31.92 9.34 -0.77
N ASP A 215 32.87 9.50 -1.68
CA ASP A 215 34.22 8.94 -1.54
C ASP A 215 34.94 9.52 -0.31
N ALA A 216 34.80 10.84 -0.08
CA ALA A 216 35.34 11.50 1.11
C ALA A 216 34.73 10.97 2.42
N LEU A 217 33.44 10.64 2.42
CA LEU A 217 32.76 10.09 3.59
C LEU A 217 33.23 8.66 3.91
N VAL A 218 33.42 7.82 2.90
CA VAL A 218 33.98 6.46 3.07
C VAL A 218 35.43 6.53 3.56
N ALA A 219 36.24 7.45 3.01
CA ALA A 219 37.62 7.66 3.45
C ALA A 219 37.69 8.12 4.92
N LEU A 220 36.78 9.01 5.34
CA LEU A 220 36.69 9.45 6.74
C LEU A 220 36.30 8.30 7.67
N ALA A 221 35.37 7.44 7.26
CA ALA A 221 35.01 6.24 8.01
C ALA A 221 36.17 5.25 8.17
N ALA A 222 37.03 5.11 7.16
CA ALA A 222 38.22 4.25 7.19
C ALA A 222 39.29 4.70 8.18
N ALA A 223 39.36 6.01 8.42
CA ALA A 223 40.40 6.61 9.24
C ALA A 223 39.96 6.78 10.72
N ARG A 224 38.67 6.61 11.00
CA ARG A 224 38.02 6.70 12.34
C ARG A 224 38.76 5.96 13.46
N ASP A 225 39.16 4.71 13.25
CA ASP A 225 39.75 3.89 14.32
C ASP A 225 41.16 4.36 14.72
N LYS A 226 41.74 5.28 13.93
CA LYS A 226 43.09 5.82 14.13
C LYS A 226 43.08 7.22 14.76
N ASP A 227 41.93 7.89 14.78
CA ASP A 227 41.82 9.28 15.23
C ASP A 227 40.43 9.62 15.80
N ARG A 228 40.41 10.05 17.06
CA ARG A 228 39.18 10.45 17.76
C ARG A 228 38.54 11.70 17.16
N GLU A 229 39.31 12.60 16.57
CA GLU A 229 38.78 13.80 15.90
C GLU A 229 38.01 13.41 14.64
N GLN A 230 38.53 12.46 13.86
CA GLN A 230 37.86 11.93 12.66
C GLN A 230 36.59 11.16 13.01
N ALA A 231 36.58 10.45 14.14
CA ALA A 231 35.37 9.80 14.65
C ALA A 231 34.26 10.81 14.99
N PHE A 232 34.63 11.95 15.60
CA PHE A 232 33.69 13.03 15.89
C PHE A 232 33.20 13.72 14.61
N GLU A 233 34.10 13.97 13.66
CA GLU A 233 33.76 14.58 12.37
C GLU A 233 32.79 13.70 11.56
N LEU A 234 33.02 12.38 11.53
CA LEU A 234 32.13 11.44 10.84
C LEU A 234 30.71 11.49 11.43
N ALA A 235 30.61 11.42 12.77
CA ALA A 235 29.33 11.48 13.46
C ALA A 235 28.60 12.80 13.18
N ALA A 236 29.32 13.92 13.19
CA ALA A 236 28.76 15.24 12.89
C ALA A 236 28.21 15.32 11.45
N ARG A 237 28.94 14.79 10.46
CA ARG A 237 28.50 14.76 9.06
C ARG A 237 27.26 13.88 8.86
N ILE A 238 27.20 12.72 9.51
CA ILE A 238 26.03 11.83 9.46
C ILE A 238 24.80 12.54 10.06
N ASP A 239 24.96 13.19 11.22
CA ASP A 239 23.88 13.96 11.87
C ASP A 239 23.39 15.14 11.01
N GLU A 240 24.29 15.87 10.37
CA GLU A 240 23.92 16.97 9.46
C GLU A 240 23.10 16.47 8.25
N LEU A 241 23.52 15.36 7.65
CA LEU A 241 22.80 14.72 6.54
C LEU A 241 21.43 14.21 6.98
N GLY A 242 21.34 13.60 8.16
CA GLY A 242 20.08 13.20 8.77
C GLY A 242 19.11 14.37 8.95
N LYS A 243 19.59 15.49 9.49
CA LYS A 243 18.81 16.74 9.63
C LYS A 243 18.40 17.34 8.28
N HIS A 244 19.25 17.23 7.27
CA HIS A 244 18.90 17.71 5.93
C HIS A 244 17.83 16.85 5.27
N LYS A 245 17.98 15.52 5.32
CA LYS A 245 16.96 14.54 4.89
C LYS A 245 15.62 14.81 5.55
N GLN A 246 15.60 14.93 6.88
CA GLN A 246 14.37 15.16 7.65
C GLN A 246 13.61 16.41 7.18
N ARG A 247 14.31 17.56 7.04
CA ARG A 247 13.69 18.81 6.56
C ARG A 247 13.07 18.67 5.18
N MET A 248 13.68 17.88 4.29
CA MET A 248 13.14 17.65 2.95
C MET A 248 11.97 16.68 2.96
N THR A 249 12.02 15.62 3.78
CA THR A 249 10.92 14.68 3.98
C THR A 249 9.67 15.39 4.52
N GLU A 250 9.82 16.32 5.45
CA GLU A 250 8.71 17.15 5.98
C GLU A 250 8.06 18.05 4.91
N ALA A 251 8.78 18.34 3.82
CA ALA A 251 8.25 19.13 2.71
C ALA A 251 7.40 18.31 1.73
N LEU A 252 7.48 16.97 1.75
CA LEU A 252 6.73 16.09 0.85
C LEU A 252 5.22 16.18 1.09
N GLY A 253 4.45 16.11 0.01
CA GLY A 253 2.99 16.08 0.07
C GLY A 253 2.48 14.88 0.87
N VAL A 254 3.08 13.70 0.67
CA VAL A 254 2.72 12.48 1.39
C VAL A 254 2.93 12.62 2.90
N SER A 255 4.05 13.21 3.35
CA SER A 255 4.37 13.42 4.76
C SER A 255 3.36 14.36 5.43
N ARG A 256 3.05 15.48 4.77
CA ARG A 256 2.03 16.43 5.27
C ARG A 256 0.65 15.79 5.34
N LEU A 257 0.32 14.96 4.34
CA LEU A 257 -0.94 14.22 4.32
C LEU A 257 -1.03 13.20 5.46
N ARG A 258 0.06 12.45 5.75
CA ARG A 258 0.13 11.52 6.90
C ARG A 258 -0.15 12.24 8.21
N VAL A 259 0.47 13.41 8.44
CA VAL A 259 0.24 14.22 9.65
C VAL A 259 -1.21 14.69 9.72
N ARG A 260 -1.75 15.25 8.63
CA ARG A 260 -3.13 15.74 8.59
C ARG A 260 -4.17 14.65 8.81
N LEU A 261 -3.91 13.43 8.33
CA LEU A 261 -4.82 12.30 8.36
C LEU A 261 -4.45 11.25 9.42
N ALA A 262 -3.65 11.61 10.42
CA ALA A 262 -3.15 10.70 11.44
C ALA A 262 -4.28 9.95 12.17
N GLU A 263 -5.38 10.64 12.50
CA GLU A 263 -6.53 10.03 13.16
C GLU A 263 -7.25 9.01 12.26
N ALA A 264 -7.43 9.33 10.97
CA ALA A 264 -8.06 8.41 10.01
C ALA A 264 -7.17 7.16 9.77
N LEU A 265 -5.85 7.35 9.70
CA LEU A 265 -4.88 6.26 9.62
C LEU A 265 -4.92 5.36 10.86
N ALA A 266 -4.96 5.97 12.05
CA ALA A 266 -5.05 5.23 13.32
C ALA A 266 -6.38 4.46 13.43
N ALA A 267 -7.49 5.06 13.01
CA ALA A 267 -8.79 4.40 12.97
C ALA A 267 -8.80 3.21 12.00
N ARG A 268 -8.23 3.37 10.80
CA ARG A 268 -8.06 2.27 9.82
C ARG A 268 -7.20 1.15 10.40
N ALA A 269 -6.04 1.47 10.97
CA ALA A 269 -5.15 0.48 11.57
C ALA A 269 -5.81 -0.29 12.72
N LYS A 270 -6.56 0.42 13.59
CA LYS A 270 -7.34 -0.20 14.66
C LYS A 270 -8.41 -1.14 14.11
N ALA A 271 -9.16 -0.73 13.09
CA ALA A 271 -10.20 -1.55 12.47
C ALA A 271 -9.61 -2.84 11.85
N ILE A 272 -8.48 -2.72 11.15
CA ILE A 272 -7.74 -3.86 10.60
C ILE A 272 -7.26 -4.80 11.72
N ALA A 273 -6.67 -4.27 12.79
CA ALA A 273 -6.21 -5.08 13.92
C ALA A 273 -7.35 -5.81 14.65
N GLU A 274 -8.49 -5.12 14.87
CA GLU A 274 -9.69 -5.74 15.45
C GLU A 274 -10.27 -6.83 14.54
N GLY A 275 -10.30 -6.58 13.22
CA GLY A 275 -10.71 -7.55 12.20
C GLY A 275 -9.80 -8.77 12.17
N ALA A 276 -8.48 -8.55 12.15
CA ALA A 276 -7.46 -9.59 12.17
C ALA A 276 -7.58 -10.48 13.41
N LYS A 277 -7.72 -9.89 14.59
CA LYS A 277 -7.91 -10.64 15.85
C LYS A 277 -9.16 -11.53 15.79
N ALA A 278 -10.28 -11.02 15.29
CA ALA A 278 -11.51 -11.82 15.14
C ALA A 278 -11.34 -12.91 14.06
N GLY A 279 -10.62 -12.62 12.98
CA GLY A 279 -10.30 -13.57 11.91
C GLY A 279 -9.41 -14.72 12.37
N GLU A 280 -8.37 -14.43 13.14
CA GLU A 280 -7.49 -15.43 13.78
C GLU A 280 -8.29 -16.35 14.70
N GLN A 281 -9.20 -15.79 15.50
CA GLN A 281 -10.13 -16.60 16.31
C GLN A 281 -11.04 -17.45 15.43
N ALA A 282 -11.57 -16.91 14.33
CA ALA A 282 -12.42 -17.67 13.41
C ALA A 282 -11.67 -18.87 12.79
N VAL A 283 -10.39 -18.71 12.43
CA VAL A 283 -9.54 -19.79 11.90
C VAL A 283 -9.46 -20.95 12.89
N LEU A 284 -9.28 -20.65 14.19
CA LEU A 284 -9.16 -21.65 15.25
C LEU A 284 -10.37 -22.60 15.31
N TYR A 285 -11.58 -22.08 15.09
CA TYR A 285 -12.80 -22.88 15.10
C TYR A 285 -13.10 -23.49 13.72
N PHE A 286 -12.66 -22.86 12.62
CA PHE A 286 -12.99 -23.29 11.27
C PHE A 286 -12.14 -24.47 10.76
N GLU A 287 -10.81 -24.35 10.86
CA GLU A 287 -9.87 -25.31 10.32
C GLU A 287 -9.25 -26.16 11.44
N GLU A 288 -9.06 -27.45 11.19
CA GLU A 288 -8.09 -28.22 11.98
C GLU A 288 -6.69 -27.71 11.61
N PRO A 289 -5.78 -27.50 12.58
CA PRO A 289 -4.48 -26.93 12.31
C PRO A 289 -3.73 -27.69 11.21
N ASN A 290 -3.31 -26.98 10.16
CA ASN A 290 -2.63 -27.59 8.99
C ASN A 290 -1.24 -28.14 9.33
N ASP A 291 -0.69 -27.82 10.51
CA ASP A 291 0.59 -28.31 11.03
C ASP A 291 0.46 -29.66 11.77
N GLY A 292 -0.76 -30.22 11.86
CA GLY A 292 -1.04 -31.45 12.60
C GLY A 292 -1.12 -31.26 14.11
N SER A 293 -1.03 -30.03 14.60
CA SER A 293 -1.27 -29.71 16.01
C SER A 293 -2.74 -29.96 16.35
N PRO A 294 -3.06 -30.59 17.50
CA PRO A 294 -4.44 -30.71 17.93
C PRO A 294 -5.00 -29.30 18.21
N PRO A 295 -6.28 -29.04 17.89
CA PRO A 295 -6.92 -27.80 18.29
C PRO A 295 -6.91 -27.68 19.82
N PRO A 296 -6.97 -26.45 20.38
CA PRO A 296 -7.07 -26.25 21.83
C PRO A 296 -8.16 -27.11 22.46
N ALA A 297 -7.93 -27.60 23.68
CA ALA A 297 -8.76 -28.63 24.30
C ALA A 297 -10.23 -28.22 24.49
N ASP A 298 -10.50 -26.93 24.61
CA ASP A 298 -11.84 -26.33 24.63
C ASP A 298 -12.52 -26.38 23.25
N VAL A 299 -11.77 -26.15 22.17
CA VAL A 299 -12.26 -26.25 20.78
C VAL A 299 -12.45 -27.71 20.35
N ALA A 300 -11.55 -28.60 20.76
CA ALA A 300 -11.58 -30.03 20.42
C ALA A 300 -12.83 -30.75 20.97
N LYS A 301 -13.39 -30.25 22.08
CA LYS A 301 -14.61 -30.81 22.71
C LYS A 301 -15.90 -30.42 21.99
N LEU A 302 -15.85 -29.43 21.09
CA LEU A 302 -17.02 -28.94 20.38
C LEU A 302 -17.35 -29.82 19.18
N SER A 303 -18.65 -29.99 18.92
CA SER A 303 -19.10 -30.63 17.69
C SER A 303 -18.67 -29.80 16.47
N ARG A 304 -18.54 -30.44 15.30
CA ARG A 304 -18.26 -29.71 14.04
C ARG A 304 -19.27 -28.59 13.78
N SER A 305 -20.55 -28.83 14.07
CA SER A 305 -21.60 -27.82 13.90
C SER A 305 -21.40 -26.64 14.85
N ASP A 306 -21.05 -26.87 16.12
CA ASP A 306 -20.83 -25.77 17.07
C ASP A 306 -19.57 -24.96 16.70
N ARG A 307 -18.49 -25.63 16.30
CA ARG A 307 -17.29 -25.00 15.75
C ARG A 307 -17.62 -24.10 14.55
N MET A 308 -18.38 -24.60 13.58
CA MET A 308 -18.78 -23.84 12.39
C MET A 308 -19.67 -22.65 12.72
N ARG A 309 -20.55 -22.76 13.73
CA ARG A 309 -21.39 -21.65 14.19
C ARG A 309 -20.55 -20.52 14.79
N ILE A 310 -19.62 -20.86 15.68
CA ILE A 310 -18.71 -19.89 16.31
C ILE A 310 -17.81 -19.25 15.25
N ALA A 311 -17.25 -20.04 14.33
CA ALA A 311 -16.44 -19.54 13.22
C ALA A 311 -17.22 -18.55 12.33
N ARG A 312 -18.49 -18.86 12.01
CA ARG A 312 -19.38 -17.96 11.24
C ARG A 312 -19.56 -16.61 11.94
N GLU A 313 -19.84 -16.61 13.24
CA GLU A 313 -20.04 -15.39 14.03
C GLU A 313 -18.77 -14.54 14.09
N LEU A 314 -17.62 -15.17 14.33
CA LEU A 314 -16.32 -14.49 14.39
C LEU A 314 -15.90 -13.95 13.03
N ALA A 315 -16.09 -14.70 11.94
CA ALA A 315 -15.82 -14.25 10.59
C ALA A 315 -16.72 -13.07 10.17
N THR A 316 -18.00 -13.12 10.55
CA THR A 316 -18.93 -11.99 10.35
C THR A 316 -18.47 -10.75 11.12
N ARG A 317 -18.07 -10.92 12.38
CA ARG A 317 -17.51 -9.82 13.20
C ARG A 317 -16.22 -9.27 12.60
N ALA A 318 -15.34 -10.13 12.09
CA ALA A 318 -14.11 -9.73 11.43
C ALA A 318 -14.41 -8.87 10.20
N LEU A 319 -15.34 -9.27 9.33
CA LEU A 319 -15.73 -8.51 8.14
C LEU A 319 -16.45 -7.20 8.47
N ALA A 320 -17.22 -7.15 9.56
CA ALA A 320 -17.83 -5.91 10.03
C ALA A 320 -16.79 -4.87 10.49
N LYS A 321 -15.61 -5.32 10.93
CA LYS A 321 -14.48 -4.45 11.34
C LYS A 321 -13.56 -4.14 10.18
N ASP A 322 -13.16 -5.17 9.45
CA ASP A 322 -12.32 -5.11 8.27
C ASP A 322 -13.03 -5.77 7.08
N PRO A 323 -13.77 -4.99 6.28
CA PRO A 323 -14.47 -5.52 5.12
C PRO A 323 -13.57 -6.13 4.04
N LEU A 324 -12.25 -5.93 4.11
CA LEU A 324 -11.26 -6.43 3.16
C LEU A 324 -10.54 -7.71 3.64
N HIS A 325 -10.96 -8.28 4.78
CA HIS A 325 -10.31 -9.43 5.39
C HIS A 325 -10.56 -10.74 4.61
N GLU A 326 -9.68 -11.06 3.65
CA GLU A 326 -9.77 -12.21 2.74
C GLU A 326 -10.09 -13.54 3.45
N GLN A 327 -9.35 -13.89 4.50
CA GLN A 327 -9.54 -15.16 5.21
C GLN A 327 -10.90 -15.26 5.90
N ALA A 328 -11.45 -14.14 6.40
CA ALA A 328 -12.75 -14.12 7.04
C ALA A 328 -13.87 -14.25 6.02
N ALA A 329 -13.72 -13.65 4.82
CA ALA A 329 -14.63 -13.86 3.70
C ALA A 329 -14.70 -15.34 3.29
N TRP A 330 -13.55 -16.00 3.20
CA TRP A 330 -13.47 -17.44 2.91
C TRP A 330 -14.16 -18.28 4.00
N ILE A 331 -13.82 -18.07 5.27
CA ILE A 331 -14.40 -18.83 6.40
C ILE A 331 -15.92 -18.64 6.42
N LEU A 332 -16.39 -17.40 6.29
CA LEU A 332 -17.81 -17.11 6.26
C LEU A 332 -18.52 -17.85 5.12
N ALA A 333 -17.93 -17.84 3.91
CA ALA A 333 -18.48 -18.57 2.78
C ALA A 333 -18.63 -20.06 3.08
N LYS A 334 -17.59 -20.69 3.63
CA LYS A 334 -17.61 -22.13 3.96
C LYS A 334 -18.56 -22.48 5.09
N CYS A 335 -18.71 -21.61 6.10
CA CYS A 335 -19.68 -21.82 7.17
C CYS A 335 -21.12 -21.66 6.67
N VAL A 336 -21.40 -20.66 5.83
CA VAL A 336 -22.72 -20.48 5.20
C VAL A 336 -23.03 -21.65 4.29
N ASP A 337 -22.05 -22.15 3.53
CA ASP A 337 -22.21 -23.32 2.67
C ASP A 337 -22.59 -24.56 3.48
N PHE A 338 -21.96 -24.76 4.64
CA PHE A 338 -22.23 -25.87 5.53
C PHE A 338 -23.65 -25.88 6.11
N PHE A 339 -24.20 -24.71 6.46
CA PHE A 339 -25.52 -24.60 7.11
C PHE A 339 -26.67 -24.32 6.15
N ASP A 340 -26.44 -23.41 5.21
CA ASP A 340 -27.48 -22.80 4.38
C ASP A 340 -27.36 -23.29 2.91
N GLY A 341 -26.21 -23.85 2.53
CA GLY A 341 -25.96 -24.43 1.21
C GLY A 341 -25.38 -23.46 0.17
N GLU A 342 -25.10 -24.02 -1.01
CA GLU A 342 -24.33 -23.37 -2.09
C GLU A 342 -24.94 -22.05 -2.58
N VAL A 343 -26.28 -21.97 -2.61
CA VAL A 343 -27.02 -20.79 -3.09
C VAL A 343 -26.73 -19.57 -2.21
N PHE A 344 -26.71 -19.73 -0.89
CA PHE A 344 -26.49 -18.63 0.05
C PHE A 344 -25.00 -18.34 0.25
N SER A 345 -24.13 -19.35 0.12
CA SER A 345 -22.68 -19.17 0.27
C SER A 345 -22.03 -18.46 -0.92
N ARG A 346 -22.64 -18.53 -2.10
CA ARG A 346 -22.13 -17.96 -3.35
C ARG A 346 -21.66 -16.51 -3.23
N GLN A 347 -22.46 -15.62 -2.65
CA GLN A 347 -22.09 -14.21 -2.52
C GLN A 347 -20.84 -13.96 -1.65
N HIS A 348 -20.58 -14.86 -0.71
CA HIS A 348 -19.41 -14.79 0.17
C HIS A 348 -18.18 -15.34 -0.56
N PHE A 349 -18.33 -16.37 -1.39
CA PHE A 349 -17.28 -16.82 -2.31
C PHE A 349 -16.95 -15.75 -3.35
N ASP A 350 -17.94 -15.09 -3.93
CA ASP A 350 -17.74 -13.96 -4.84
C ASP A 350 -16.99 -12.80 -4.16
N ARG A 351 -17.32 -12.48 -2.89
CA ARG A 351 -16.55 -11.49 -2.10
C ARG A 351 -15.10 -11.92 -1.92
N TYR A 352 -14.85 -13.19 -1.57
CA TYR A 352 -13.50 -13.73 -1.46
C TYR A 352 -12.73 -13.61 -2.79
N LEU A 353 -13.32 -14.02 -3.91
CA LEU A 353 -12.71 -13.90 -5.24
C LEU A 353 -12.44 -12.44 -5.62
N ALA A 354 -13.38 -11.54 -5.36
CA ALA A 354 -13.23 -10.11 -5.64
C ALA A 354 -12.03 -9.50 -4.90
N LEU A 355 -11.83 -9.86 -3.62
CA LEU A 355 -10.66 -9.43 -2.84
C LEU A 355 -9.33 -9.98 -3.39
N ARG A 356 -9.38 -11.12 -4.07
CA ARG A 356 -8.24 -11.74 -4.77
C ARG A 356 -8.03 -11.17 -6.18
N GLY A 357 -8.87 -10.21 -6.60
CA GLY A 357 -8.85 -9.64 -7.95
C GLY A 357 -9.39 -10.57 -9.03
N ILE A 358 -10.18 -11.59 -8.66
CA ILE A 358 -10.80 -12.54 -9.58
C ILE A 358 -12.27 -12.16 -9.72
N ARG A 359 -12.77 -12.10 -10.95
CA ARG A 359 -14.19 -11.97 -11.25
C ARG A 359 -14.65 -13.22 -11.97
N ALA A 360 -15.48 -14.03 -11.31
CA ALA A 360 -15.91 -15.32 -11.83
C ALA A 360 -16.59 -15.26 -13.20
N HIS A 361 -17.19 -14.10 -13.55
CA HIS A 361 -17.88 -13.85 -14.81
C HIS A 361 -16.98 -13.22 -15.91
N LEU A 362 -15.75 -12.80 -15.60
CA LEU A 362 -14.79 -12.26 -16.59
C LEU A 362 -13.64 -13.23 -16.80
N TRP A 363 -13.62 -13.87 -17.96
CA TRP A 363 -12.57 -14.81 -18.36
C TRP A 363 -11.17 -14.18 -18.31
N GLU A 364 -11.05 -12.89 -18.61
CA GLU A 364 -9.80 -12.13 -18.58
C GLU A 364 -9.15 -12.12 -17.19
N SER A 365 -9.94 -12.24 -16.11
CA SER A 365 -9.41 -12.27 -14.75
C SER A 365 -8.84 -13.63 -14.33
N ILE A 366 -9.06 -14.67 -15.14
CA ILE A 366 -8.73 -16.07 -14.84
C ILE A 366 -7.68 -16.63 -15.80
N ARG A 367 -7.78 -16.29 -17.11
CA ARG A 367 -7.07 -16.94 -18.22
C ARG A 367 -5.59 -17.23 -17.98
N ASP A 368 -4.84 -16.25 -17.48
CA ASP A 368 -3.37 -16.32 -17.36
C ASP A 368 -2.90 -16.52 -15.91
N ARG A 369 -3.83 -16.86 -15.00
CA ARG A 369 -3.55 -16.98 -13.56
C ARG A 369 -3.57 -18.44 -13.12
N LYS A 370 -2.51 -18.85 -12.41
CA LYS A 370 -2.53 -20.12 -11.66
C LYS A 370 -3.36 -19.94 -10.38
N LEU A 371 -4.56 -20.49 -10.36
CA LEU A 371 -5.43 -20.43 -9.19
C LEU A 371 -4.89 -21.32 -8.06
N THR A 372 -4.97 -20.81 -6.83
CA THR A 372 -4.81 -21.62 -5.63
C THR A 372 -5.99 -22.59 -5.47
N ARG A 373 -5.83 -23.63 -4.64
CA ARG A 373 -6.92 -24.58 -4.37
C ARG A 373 -8.20 -23.88 -3.86
N ARG A 374 -8.07 -22.92 -2.95
CA ARG A 374 -9.22 -22.16 -2.41
C ARG A 374 -9.87 -21.26 -3.46
N GLU A 375 -9.08 -20.61 -4.31
CA GLU A 375 -9.59 -19.80 -5.42
C GLU A 375 -10.36 -20.66 -6.43
N GLN A 376 -9.82 -21.82 -6.81
CA GLN A 376 -10.52 -22.76 -7.70
C GLN A 376 -11.83 -23.25 -7.08
N GLU A 377 -11.80 -23.64 -5.80
CA GLU A 377 -12.99 -24.11 -5.10
C GLU A 377 -14.09 -23.04 -5.00
N ALA A 378 -13.72 -21.80 -4.66
CA ALA A 378 -14.64 -20.67 -4.66
C ALA A 378 -15.21 -20.40 -6.06
N LEU A 379 -14.36 -20.44 -7.09
CA LEU A 379 -14.76 -20.24 -8.47
C LEU A 379 -15.76 -21.30 -8.94
N ASP A 380 -15.50 -22.57 -8.63
CA ASP A 380 -16.37 -23.69 -8.98
C ASP A 380 -17.77 -23.54 -8.37
N VAL A 381 -17.87 -23.07 -7.12
CA VAL A 381 -19.16 -22.79 -6.46
C VAL A 381 -19.89 -21.65 -7.16
N VAL A 382 -19.20 -20.54 -7.43
CA VAL A 382 -19.82 -19.39 -8.10
C VAL A 382 -20.31 -19.74 -9.51
N GLN A 383 -19.52 -20.51 -10.27
CA GLN A 383 -19.85 -20.90 -11.65
C GLN A 383 -20.91 -21.99 -11.73
N ARG A 384 -20.93 -22.98 -10.81
CA ARG A 384 -22.01 -23.98 -10.76
C ARG A 384 -23.37 -23.32 -10.53
N GLY A 385 -23.43 -22.29 -9.67
CA GLY A 385 -24.63 -21.49 -9.47
C GLY A 385 -25.08 -20.67 -10.69
N THR A 386 -24.22 -20.42 -11.68
CA THR A 386 -24.64 -19.77 -12.96
C THR A 386 -25.26 -20.75 -13.95
N ALA A 387 -25.07 -22.05 -13.77
CA ALA A 387 -25.49 -23.09 -14.72
C ALA A 387 -26.90 -23.65 -14.46
N ALA A 388 -27.76 -22.99 -13.66
CA ALA A 388 -29.13 -23.45 -13.46
C ALA A 388 -29.92 -23.42 -14.79
N PRO A 389 -30.64 -24.50 -15.14
CA PRO A 389 -31.30 -24.64 -16.42
C PRO A 389 -32.46 -23.65 -16.51
N VAL A 390 -32.57 -22.99 -17.66
CA VAL A 390 -33.85 -22.43 -18.12
C VAL A 390 -34.85 -23.59 -18.06
N ARG A 391 -35.81 -23.51 -17.13
CA ARG A 391 -36.99 -24.37 -17.13
C ARG A 391 -38.08 -23.73 -17.96
#